data_AF-A0A9X9FXS8-F1
#
_entry.id   AF-A0A9X9FXS8-F1
#
_cell.length_a   1.000
_cell.length_b   1.000
_cell.length_c   1.000
_cell.angle_alpha   90.00
_cell.angle_beta   90.00
_cell.angle_gamma   90.00
#
_symmetry.space_group_name_H-M   'P 1'
#
loop_
_entity.id
_entity.type
_entity.pdbx_description
1 polymer ?
#
loop_
_entity_poly.entity_id
_entity_poly.type
_entity_poly.pdbx_seq_one_letter_code
_entity_poly.pdbx_strand_id
1 'polypeptide(L)'
;MTHASHIAAIEHELDGFHQSLVTYRQQMGAWYSQVLDSVSHAADMPSLLGMDRVLPVGDSQRSVSLSDADFSTVSHCPSGGELKIESKFESVYDVPIGNISVEVIGLDDGSFTRVMLDEHGKGSHHCAAGGRYQVRVQGGVSEEQVDALFAAYAGLMADLERWLREQ
;
A
#
# COMPACT_ATOMS: atom_id res chain seq x y z
N MET A 1 7.01 -40.98 -22.42
CA MET A 1 6.19 -40.11 -21.54
C MET A 1 4.97 -39.72 -22.35
N THR A 2 3.78 -40.11 -21.90
CA THR A 2 2.53 -39.90 -22.65
C THR A 2 2.08 -38.44 -22.46
N HIS A 3 1.41 -37.84 -23.44
CA HIS A 3 0.86 -36.48 -23.32
C HIS A 3 0.06 -36.28 -22.01
N ALA A 4 -0.65 -37.31 -21.57
CA ALA A 4 -1.40 -37.32 -20.32
C ALA A 4 -0.53 -37.13 -19.06
N SER A 5 0.68 -37.70 -19.01
CA SER A 5 1.57 -37.50 -17.85
C SER A 5 2.16 -36.09 -17.79
N HIS A 6 2.27 -35.41 -18.94
CA HIS A 6 2.74 -34.03 -19.00
C HIS A 6 1.66 -33.03 -18.59
N ILE A 7 0.40 -33.26 -19.01
CA ILE A 7 -0.76 -32.45 -18.60
C ILE A 7 -0.98 -32.56 -17.08
N ALA A 8 -0.96 -33.78 -16.54
CA ALA A 8 -1.14 -33.99 -15.10
C ALA A 8 -0.05 -33.31 -14.24
N ALA A 9 1.18 -33.21 -14.74
CA ALA A 9 2.25 -32.48 -14.06
C ALA A 9 2.01 -30.97 -14.05
N ILE A 10 1.50 -30.40 -15.14
CA ILE A 10 1.15 -28.97 -15.22
C ILE A 10 -0.02 -28.65 -14.28
N GLU A 11 -1.06 -29.49 -14.27
CA GLU A 11 -2.21 -29.33 -13.36
C GLU A 11 -1.77 -29.36 -11.90
N HIS A 12 -0.86 -30.27 -11.54
CA HIS A 12 -0.33 -30.38 -10.19
C HIS A 12 0.45 -29.12 -9.75
N GLU A 13 1.29 -28.57 -10.62
CA GLU A 13 2.02 -27.32 -10.34
C GLU A 13 1.06 -26.12 -10.23
N LEU A 14 0.01 -26.07 -11.06
CA LEU A 14 -1.04 -25.04 -10.99
C LEU A 14 -1.84 -25.14 -9.69
N ASP A 15 -2.19 -26.34 -9.23
CA ASP A 15 -2.85 -26.57 -7.93
C ASP A 15 -2.00 -26.04 -6.77
N GLY A 16 -0.67 -26.18 -6.87
CA GLY A 16 0.30 -25.75 -5.85
C GLY A 16 0.61 -24.26 -5.86
N PHE A 17 0.25 -23.53 -6.92
CA PHE A 17 0.69 -22.16 -7.14
C PHE A 17 0.31 -21.20 -6.01
N HIS A 18 -0.88 -21.36 -5.43
CA HIS A 18 -1.39 -20.54 -4.31
C HIS A 18 -0.54 -20.66 -3.05
N GLN A 19 0.09 -21.82 -2.86
CA GLN A 19 0.95 -22.08 -1.70
C GLN A 19 2.19 -21.20 -1.71
N SER A 20 2.60 -20.69 -2.87
CA SER A 20 3.70 -19.73 -2.97
C SER A 20 3.37 -18.42 -2.24
N LEU A 21 2.15 -17.88 -2.40
CA LEU A 21 1.71 -16.69 -1.67
C LEU A 21 1.53 -16.97 -0.18
N VAL A 22 1.00 -18.14 0.19
CA VAL A 22 0.86 -18.52 1.61
C VAL A 22 2.23 -18.58 2.28
N THR A 23 3.20 -19.21 1.62
CA THR A 23 4.58 -19.32 2.12
C THR A 23 5.24 -17.94 2.21
N TYR A 24 5.08 -17.12 1.18
CA TYR A 24 5.58 -15.75 1.16
C TYR A 24 4.96 -14.91 2.30
N ARG A 25 3.64 -14.99 2.51
CA ARG A 25 2.96 -14.32 3.61
C ARG A 25 3.47 -14.78 4.98
N GLN A 26 3.68 -16.08 5.18
CA GLN A 26 4.20 -16.60 6.45
C GLN A 26 5.60 -16.06 6.77
N GLN A 27 6.48 -16.01 5.76
CA GLN A 27 7.83 -15.48 5.91
C GLN A 27 7.82 -13.98 6.19
N MET A 28 6.96 -13.23 5.50
CA MET A 28 6.84 -11.78 5.68
C MET A 28 6.11 -11.38 6.96
N GLY A 29 5.07 -12.11 7.36
CA GLY A 29 4.31 -11.85 8.59
C GLY A 29 5.18 -12.02 9.84
N ALA A 30 6.02 -13.06 9.87
CA ALA A 30 6.97 -13.29 10.97
C ALA A 30 8.04 -12.19 11.07
N TRP A 31 8.48 -11.65 9.93
CA TRP A 31 9.35 -10.47 9.89
C TRP A 31 8.62 -9.22 10.37
N TYR A 32 7.37 -9.02 9.95
CA TYR A 32 6.59 -7.83 10.28
C TYR A 32 6.20 -7.75 11.76
N SER A 33 5.78 -8.85 12.39
CA SER A 33 5.49 -8.87 13.82
C SER A 33 6.72 -8.48 14.65
N GLN A 34 7.91 -8.89 14.22
CA GLN A 34 9.18 -8.50 14.86
C GLN A 34 9.49 -7.01 14.72
N VAL A 35 9.10 -6.40 13.59
CA VAL A 35 9.31 -4.96 13.33
C VAL A 35 8.34 -4.12 14.14
N LEU A 36 7.07 -4.52 14.23
CA LEU A 36 6.07 -3.85 15.08
C LEU A 36 6.44 -3.88 16.57
N ASP A 37 7.01 -4.99 17.04
CA ASP A 37 7.49 -5.14 18.42
C ASP A 37 8.75 -4.30 18.71
N SER A 38 9.50 -3.91 17.67
CA SER A 38 10.69 -3.07 17.80
C SER A 38 10.34 -1.58 17.84
N VAL A 39 9.92 -1.09 19.01
CA VAL A 39 9.48 0.30 19.29
C VAL A 39 10.59 1.37 19.14
N SER A 40 11.75 1.08 18.54
CA SER A 40 12.83 2.06 18.46
C SER A 40 12.98 2.66 17.07
N HIS A 41 12.78 3.97 17.01
CA HIS A 41 13.20 4.85 15.93
C HIS A 41 14.58 4.45 15.35
N ALA A 42 14.69 4.61 14.03
CA ALA A 42 15.92 4.56 13.22
C ALA A 42 16.47 3.18 12.82
N ALA A 43 15.73 2.47 11.97
CA ALA A 43 16.38 1.66 10.96
C ALA A 43 15.85 2.08 9.60
N ASP A 44 16.74 2.60 8.74
CA ASP A 44 16.56 2.62 7.28
C ASP A 44 16.43 1.17 6.81
N MET A 45 15.27 0.58 7.08
CA MET A 45 14.94 -0.78 6.70
C MET A 45 14.77 -0.78 5.19
N PRO A 46 15.44 -1.70 4.48
CA PRO A 46 15.35 -1.74 3.03
C PRO A 46 13.89 -1.91 2.63
N SER A 47 13.50 -1.19 1.59
CA SER A 47 12.20 -1.35 0.97
C SER A 47 11.93 -2.81 0.68
N LEU A 48 10.72 -3.25 1.01
CA LEU A 48 10.29 -4.59 0.70
C LEU A 48 9.71 -4.59 -0.71
N LEU A 49 10.15 -5.55 -1.52
CA LEU A 49 9.73 -5.67 -2.92
C LEU A 49 8.19 -5.65 -3.03
N GLY A 50 7.64 -4.53 -3.47
CA GLY A 50 6.21 -4.40 -3.76
C GLY A 50 5.31 -4.08 -2.55
N MET A 51 5.89 -3.60 -1.44
CA MET A 51 5.13 -3.34 -0.21
C MET A 51 5.41 -1.98 0.44
N ASP A 52 6.20 -1.11 -0.18
CA ASP A 52 6.41 0.25 0.35
C ASP A 52 5.09 1.02 0.42
N ARG A 53 4.98 1.98 1.33
CA ARG A 53 3.82 2.86 1.41
C ARG A 53 4.05 4.05 0.49
N VAL A 54 3.10 4.31 -0.39
CA VAL A 54 3.08 5.48 -1.28
C VAL A 54 1.98 6.43 -0.84
N LEU A 55 2.32 7.72 -0.80
CA LEU A 55 1.40 8.81 -0.55
C LEU A 55 1.43 9.80 -1.73
N PRO A 56 0.56 9.61 -2.74
CA PRO A 56 0.27 10.61 -3.76
C PRO A 56 -0.51 11.80 -3.17
N VAL A 57 -0.07 13.01 -3.47
CA VAL A 57 -0.68 14.27 -3.02
C VAL A 57 -0.62 15.29 -4.15
N GLY A 58 -1.75 15.48 -4.85
CA GLY A 58 -1.78 16.25 -6.10
C GLY A 58 -0.74 15.70 -7.10
N ASP A 59 0.21 16.54 -7.50
CA ASP A 59 1.28 16.18 -8.45
C ASP A 59 2.56 15.67 -7.76
N SER A 60 2.55 15.56 -6.42
CA SER A 60 3.70 15.09 -5.63
C SER A 60 3.44 13.68 -5.11
N GLN A 61 4.50 12.90 -4.92
CA GLN A 61 4.39 11.59 -4.28
C GLN A 61 5.57 11.35 -3.34
N ARG A 62 5.33 10.56 -2.29
CA ARG A 62 6.37 10.06 -1.40
C ARG A 62 6.21 8.56 -1.21
N SER A 63 7.27 7.80 -1.43
CA SER A 63 7.36 6.39 -1.05
C SER A 63 8.24 6.26 0.20
N VAL A 64 7.82 5.40 1.12
CA VAL A 64 8.54 5.08 2.37
C VAL A 64 8.40 3.59 2.69
N SER A 65 9.28 3.07 3.54
CA SER A 65 9.16 1.69 3.98
C SER A 65 7.86 1.48 4.77
N LEU A 66 7.34 0.26 4.74
CA LEU A 66 6.19 -0.18 5.54
C LEU A 66 6.34 0.11 7.04
N SER A 67 7.58 0.07 7.54
CA SER A 67 7.92 0.32 8.95
C SER A 67 7.91 1.81 9.32
N ASP A 68 7.96 2.71 8.33
CA ASP A 68 7.93 4.14 8.58
C ASP A 68 6.50 4.56 8.94
N ALA A 69 6.29 4.73 10.25
CA ALA A 69 4.99 5.14 10.79
C ALA A 69 4.65 6.59 10.44
N ASP A 70 5.64 7.47 10.50
CA ASP A 70 5.45 8.91 10.35
C ASP A 70 6.28 9.44 9.19
N PHE A 71 5.61 10.04 8.22
CA PHE A 71 6.27 10.66 7.07
C PHE A 71 5.40 11.78 6.51
N SER A 72 6.00 12.61 5.67
CA SER A 72 5.28 13.72 5.04
C SER A 72 5.77 13.99 3.63
N THR A 73 4.91 14.67 2.88
CA THR A 73 5.24 15.22 1.57
C THR A 73 4.72 16.64 1.47
N VAL A 74 5.33 17.45 0.62
CA VAL A 74 4.88 18.82 0.35
C VAL A 74 4.40 18.87 -1.10
N SER A 75 3.23 19.46 -1.31
CA SER A 75 2.65 19.65 -2.63
C SER A 75 2.04 21.04 -2.75
N HIS A 76 1.89 21.51 -3.99
CA HIS A 76 1.18 22.74 -4.28
C HIS A 76 -0.29 22.42 -4.53
N CYS A 77 -1.18 23.25 -3.98
CA CYS A 77 -2.60 23.14 -4.26
C CYS A 77 -2.85 23.43 -5.76
N PRO A 78 -3.54 22.55 -6.49
CA PRO A 78 -3.82 22.77 -7.91
C PRO A 78 -4.75 23.98 -8.10
N SER A 79 -4.80 24.51 -9.32
CA SER A 79 -5.64 25.66 -9.67
C SER A 79 -7.13 25.45 -9.40
N GLY A 80 -7.59 24.19 -9.36
CA GLY A 80 -8.96 23.81 -9.01
C GLY A 80 -9.32 23.96 -7.53
N GLY A 81 -8.36 24.27 -6.65
CA GLY A 81 -8.62 24.50 -5.22
C GLY A 81 -8.93 23.24 -4.41
N GLU A 82 -8.62 22.06 -4.94
CA GLU A 82 -8.81 20.77 -4.26
C GLU A 82 -7.52 19.93 -4.34
N LEU A 83 -6.92 19.66 -3.19
CA LEU A 83 -5.77 18.78 -3.04
C LEU A 83 -6.26 17.35 -2.82
N LYS A 84 -6.06 16.48 -3.80
CA LYS A 84 -6.32 15.04 -3.68
C LYS A 84 -5.19 14.36 -2.93
N ILE A 85 -5.55 13.45 -2.03
CA ILE A 85 -4.63 12.71 -1.18
C ILE A 85 -4.99 11.24 -1.30
N GLU A 86 -4.00 10.41 -1.59
CA GLU A 86 -4.15 8.96 -1.65
C GLU A 86 -3.13 8.28 -0.74
N SER A 87 -3.45 7.09 -0.25
CA SER A 87 -2.50 6.20 0.43
C SER A 87 -2.68 4.78 -0.06
N LYS A 88 -1.57 4.17 -0.46
CA LYS A 88 -1.55 2.85 -1.09
C LYS A 88 -0.20 2.18 -0.95
N PHE A 89 -0.13 0.90 -1.28
CA PHE A 89 1.14 0.19 -1.41
C PHE A 89 1.80 0.44 -2.78
N GLU A 90 3.13 0.46 -2.81
CA GLU A 90 3.93 0.48 -4.02
C GLU A 90 3.89 -0.91 -4.64
N SER A 91 2.89 -1.14 -5.46
CA SER A 91 2.70 -2.39 -6.18
C SER A 91 2.44 -2.10 -7.65
N VAL A 92 2.62 -3.12 -8.49
CA VAL A 92 2.11 -3.10 -9.88
C VAL A 92 0.59 -2.90 -9.89
N TYR A 93 -0.07 -3.22 -8.77
CA TYR A 93 -1.50 -3.08 -8.57
C TYR A 93 -1.82 -1.94 -7.60
N ASP A 94 -2.97 -1.29 -7.79
CA ASP A 94 -3.43 -0.18 -6.94
C ASP A 94 -4.07 -0.75 -5.66
N VAL A 95 -3.24 -1.12 -4.67
CA VAL A 95 -3.72 -1.68 -3.39
C VAL A 95 -3.84 -0.56 -2.35
N PRO A 96 -5.07 -0.15 -1.98
CA PRO A 96 -5.28 1.00 -1.10
C PRO A 96 -4.94 0.71 0.36
N ILE A 97 -4.48 1.75 1.06
CA ILE A 97 -4.35 1.78 2.52
C ILE A 97 -5.44 2.70 3.06
N GLY A 98 -6.61 2.12 3.29
CA GLY A 98 -7.79 2.84 3.75
C GLY A 98 -7.84 3.09 5.24
N ASN A 99 -8.80 3.92 5.64
CA ASN A 99 -9.11 4.24 7.04
C ASN A 99 -7.91 4.79 7.84
N ILE A 100 -7.04 5.58 7.19
CA ILE A 100 -5.96 6.31 7.85
C ILE A 100 -6.21 7.82 7.91
N SER A 101 -5.81 8.44 9.01
CA SER A 101 -5.90 9.88 9.20
C SER A 101 -4.63 10.56 8.70
N VAL A 102 -4.78 11.61 7.89
CA VAL A 102 -3.69 12.47 7.46
C VAL A 102 -3.90 13.90 7.95
N GLU A 103 -2.81 14.61 8.18
CA GLU A 103 -2.81 16.00 8.59
C GLU A 103 -2.34 16.87 7.43
N VAL A 104 -3.13 17.87 7.07
CA VAL A 104 -2.82 18.84 6.03
C VAL A 104 -2.48 20.17 6.69
N ILE A 105 -1.26 20.64 6.47
CA ILE A 105 -0.70 21.85 7.09
C ILE A 105 -0.38 22.86 5.99
N GLY A 106 -1.03 24.02 6.01
CA GLY A 106 -0.67 25.14 5.14
C GLY A 106 0.66 25.75 5.58
N LEU A 107 1.65 25.74 4.70
CA LEU A 107 3.00 26.23 5.03
C LEU A 107 3.09 27.76 5.06
N ASP A 108 2.17 28.43 4.37
CA ASP A 108 2.17 29.88 4.24
C ASP A 108 1.30 30.56 5.33
N ASP A 109 0.21 29.91 5.76
CA ASP A 109 -0.76 30.45 6.72
C ASP A 109 -0.80 29.70 8.06
N GLY A 110 -0.10 28.57 8.18
CA GLY A 110 -0.12 27.72 9.36
C GLY A 110 -1.45 27.01 9.60
N SER A 111 -2.34 26.97 8.60
CA SER A 111 -3.62 26.25 8.70
C SER A 111 -3.38 24.76 8.96
N PHE A 112 -4.28 24.14 9.72
CA PHE A 112 -4.20 22.71 10.07
C PHE A 112 -5.57 22.08 9.89
N THR A 113 -5.63 20.99 9.13
CA THR A 113 -6.85 20.19 8.95
C THR A 113 -6.52 18.71 9.00
N ARG A 114 -7.34 17.93 9.69
CA ARG A 114 -7.25 16.47 9.67
C ARG A 114 -8.23 15.93 8.63
N VAL A 115 -7.73 15.10 7.71
CA VAL A 115 -8.51 14.45 6.67
C VAL A 115 -8.50 12.95 6.92
N MET A 116 -9.70 12.37 6.93
CA MET A 116 -9.89 10.93 7.06
C MET A 116 -9.94 10.32 5.66
N LEU A 117 -8.96 9.49 5.30
CA LEU A 117 -9.02 8.75 4.05
C LEU A 117 -10.09 7.64 4.15
N ASP A 118 -10.80 7.43 3.05
CA ASP A 118 -11.85 6.42 2.95
C ASP A 118 -11.28 4.98 2.94
N GLU A 119 -12.15 3.98 2.77
CA GLU A 119 -11.75 2.57 2.67
C GLU A 119 -10.83 2.27 1.48
N HIS A 120 -10.83 3.14 0.46
CA HIS A 120 -9.96 3.06 -0.71
C HIS A 120 -8.69 3.91 -0.54
N GLY A 121 -8.41 4.41 0.67
CA GLY A 121 -7.24 5.22 0.95
C GLY A 121 -7.28 6.57 0.24
N LYS A 122 -8.46 7.10 -0.10
CA LYS A 122 -8.61 8.37 -0.82
C LYS A 122 -9.26 9.43 0.04
N GLY A 123 -8.85 10.68 -0.18
CA GLY A 123 -9.44 11.85 0.46
C GLY A 123 -9.12 13.12 -0.31
N SER A 124 -9.77 14.21 0.06
CA SER A 124 -9.48 15.52 -0.51
C SER A 124 -9.55 16.64 0.52
N HIS A 125 -8.82 17.72 0.23
CA HIS A 125 -8.79 18.92 1.04
C HIS A 125 -8.96 20.15 0.16
N HIS A 126 -9.89 21.03 0.53
CA HIS A 126 -10.05 22.31 -0.16
C HIS A 126 -8.95 23.28 0.27
N CYS A 127 -8.26 23.87 -0.69
CA CYS A 127 -7.06 24.67 -0.46
C CYS A 127 -7.00 25.90 -1.37
N ALA A 128 -6.17 26.87 -0.98
CA ALA A 128 -5.91 28.05 -1.80
C ALA A 128 -5.02 27.64 -2.99
N ALA A 129 -5.51 27.87 -4.21
CA ALA A 129 -4.77 27.58 -5.44
C ALA A 129 -3.35 28.17 -5.41
N GLY A 130 -2.34 27.33 -5.70
CA GLY A 130 -0.93 27.69 -5.66
C GLY A 130 -0.29 27.74 -4.26
N GLY A 131 -1.08 27.62 -3.19
CA GLY A 131 -0.55 27.53 -1.82
C GLY A 131 0.21 26.24 -1.59
N ARG A 132 1.20 26.27 -0.68
CA ARG A 132 2.00 25.09 -0.33
C ARG A 132 1.44 24.40 0.90
N TYR A 133 1.22 23.10 0.78
CA TYR A 133 0.66 22.27 1.85
C TYR A 133 1.57 21.08 2.13
N GLN A 134 1.89 20.88 3.40
CA GLN A 134 2.52 19.66 3.89
C GLN A 134 1.44 18.68 4.32
N VAL A 135 1.45 17.48 3.74
CA VAL A 135 0.59 16.38 4.16
C VAL A 135 1.42 15.42 4.98
N ARG A 136 1.03 15.20 6.23
CA ARG A 136 1.68 14.30 7.18
C ARG A 136 0.79 13.10 7.46
N VAL A 137 1.35 11.91 7.32
CA VAL A 137 0.72 10.67 7.78
C VAL A 137 1.24 10.42 9.19
N GLN A 138 0.32 10.09 10.10
CA GLN A 138 0.67 9.61 11.42
C GLN A 138 0.17 8.19 11.58
N GLY A 139 1.02 7.34 12.16
CA GLY A 139 0.68 5.94 12.43
C GLY A 139 1.17 4.96 11.37
N GLY A 140 1.68 3.84 11.88
CA GLY A 140 2.09 2.69 11.07
C GLY A 140 0.90 2.02 10.37
N VAL A 141 1.24 1.11 9.47
CA VAL A 141 0.26 0.17 8.91
C VAL A 141 -0.13 -0.82 10.01
N SER A 142 -1.40 -1.15 10.12
CA SER A 142 -1.91 -2.18 11.06
C SER A 142 -1.80 -3.59 10.47
N GLU A 143 -1.84 -4.60 11.34
CA GLU A 143 -1.91 -6.01 10.90
C GLU A 143 -3.12 -6.24 9.98
N GLU A 144 -4.28 -5.64 10.26
CA GLU A 144 -5.45 -5.80 9.39
C GLU A 144 -5.24 -5.22 7.98
N GLN A 145 -4.49 -4.12 7.86
CA GLN A 145 -4.16 -3.53 6.56
C GLN A 145 -3.14 -4.36 5.78
N VAL A 146 -2.16 -4.97 6.47
CA VAL A 146 -1.25 -5.94 5.85
C VAL A 146 -2.01 -7.19 5.39
N ASP A 147 -2.96 -7.67 6.19
CA ASP A 147 -3.81 -8.79 5.85
C ASP A 147 -4.70 -8.50 4.63
N ALA A 148 -5.25 -7.29 4.54
CA ALA A 148 -6.01 -6.83 3.38
C ALA A 148 -5.16 -6.81 2.10
N LEU A 149 -3.89 -6.40 2.18
CA LEU A 149 -2.94 -6.47 1.06
C LEU A 149 -2.75 -7.90 0.57
N PHE A 150 -2.48 -8.85 1.48
CA PHE A 150 -2.32 -10.25 1.10
C PHE A 150 -3.62 -10.89 0.59
N ALA A 151 -4.78 -10.48 1.11
CA ALA A 151 -6.08 -10.93 0.62
C ALA A 151 -6.33 -10.46 -0.83
N ALA A 152 -5.96 -9.23 -1.18
CA ALA A 152 -6.06 -8.73 -2.53
C ALA A 152 -5.20 -9.56 -3.51
N TYR A 153 -3.97 -9.92 -3.13
CA TYR A 153 -3.12 -10.80 -3.93
C TYR A 153 -3.68 -12.23 -4.04
N ALA A 154 -4.23 -12.79 -2.96
CA ALA A 154 -4.81 -14.12 -2.99
C ALA A 154 -6.03 -14.21 -3.93
N GLY A 155 -6.92 -13.21 -3.90
CA GLY A 155 -8.06 -13.13 -4.81
C GLY A 155 -7.61 -13.07 -6.27
N LEU A 156 -6.60 -12.27 -6.57
CA LEU A 156 -6.05 -12.16 -7.92
C LEU A 156 -5.43 -13.47 -8.42
N MET A 157 -4.70 -14.19 -7.57
CA MET A 157 -4.10 -15.48 -7.96
C MET A 157 -5.15 -16.54 -8.26
N ALA A 158 -6.25 -16.54 -7.51
CA ALA A 158 -7.39 -17.40 -7.80
C ALA A 158 -8.04 -17.04 -9.16
N ASP A 159 -8.12 -15.76 -9.51
CA ASP A 159 -8.62 -15.31 -10.81
C ASP A 159 -7.67 -15.74 -11.95
N LEU A 160 -6.36 -15.59 -11.76
CA LEU A 160 -5.36 -16.01 -12.74
C LEU A 160 -5.36 -17.53 -12.94
N GLU A 161 -5.42 -18.31 -11.87
CA GLU A 161 -5.50 -19.77 -11.95
C GLU A 161 -6.75 -20.21 -12.72
N ARG A 162 -7.90 -19.62 -12.40
CA ARG A 162 -9.14 -19.90 -13.11
C ARG A 162 -9.01 -19.58 -14.59
N TRP A 163 -8.45 -18.43 -14.95
CA TRP A 163 -8.18 -18.09 -16.34
C TRP A 163 -7.24 -19.10 -17.01
N LEU A 164 -6.16 -19.52 -16.34
CA LEU A 164 -5.22 -20.52 -16.87
C LEU A 164 -5.87 -21.89 -17.11
N ARG A 165 -6.88 -22.25 -16.31
CA ARG A 165 -7.64 -23.50 -16.46
C ARG A 165 -8.72 -23.46 -17.53
N GLU A 166 -9.15 -22.26 -17.94
CA GLU A 166 -10.13 -22.06 -19.01
C GLU A 166 -9.49 -22.07 -20.42
N GLN A 167 -8.16 -22.13 -20.50
CA GLN A 167 -7.36 -22.17 -21.74
C GLN A 167 -7.10 -23.60 -22.21
#